data_AF-W2WF38-F1
#
_entry.id   AF-W2WF38-F1
#
_cell.length_a   1.000
_cell.length_b   1.000
_cell.length_c   1.000
_cell.angle_alpha   90.00
_cell.angle_beta   90.00
_cell.angle_gamma   90.00
#
_symmetry.space_group_name_H-M   'P 1'
#
loop_
_entity.id
_entity.type
_entity.pdbx_description
1 polymer ?
#
loop_
_entity_poly.entity_id
_entity_poly.type
_entity_poly.pdbx_seq_one_letter_code
_entity_poly.pdbx_strand_id
1 'polypeptide(L)'
;MPLAKKKGSQMLSRVWFEWFTADPRVYASNSVKKTTLYEMRHVTAYLMLFLPQGFALYSTSAAYKDEVFTLGEKTQENALPILKANGSLATAAGTALKTLRKMRKLGKFDQKIALFTSWKPVTTSSIQLHHQRCPSSFAIVSPTTPTTHKTEISNNRDDDRS
;
A
#
# COMPACT_ATOMS: atom_id res chain seq x y z
N MET A 1 -2.99 -28.12 -15.87
CA MET A 1 -1.66 -28.43 -15.29
C MET A 1 -1.52 -27.71 -13.96
N PRO A 2 -1.50 -28.40 -12.81
CA PRO A 2 -1.27 -27.77 -11.51
C PRO A 2 0.23 -27.50 -11.33
N LEU A 3 0.63 -26.23 -11.26
CA LEU A 3 2.03 -25.85 -11.06
C LEU A 3 2.44 -26.20 -9.63
N ALA A 4 3.27 -27.23 -9.48
CA ALA A 4 3.85 -27.68 -8.22
C ALA A 4 4.52 -26.51 -7.47
N LYS A 5 4.05 -26.23 -6.24
CA LYS A 5 4.58 -25.17 -5.38
C LYS A 5 5.88 -25.64 -4.71
N LYS A 6 7.01 -25.55 -5.43
CA LYS A 6 8.32 -25.48 -4.76
C LYS A 6 8.33 -24.22 -3.89
N LYS A 7 8.69 -24.36 -2.61
CA LYS A 7 8.83 -23.26 -1.64
C LYS A 7 10.08 -22.43 -1.93
N GLY A 8 10.19 -21.91 -3.15
CA GLY A 8 11.14 -20.87 -3.49
C GLY A 8 10.57 -19.51 -3.09
N SER A 9 11.45 -18.58 -2.74
CA SER A 9 11.10 -17.16 -2.58
C SER A 9 10.18 -16.72 -3.71
N GLN A 10 8.94 -16.31 -3.39
CA GLN A 10 8.03 -15.80 -4.40
C GLN A 10 8.55 -14.46 -4.92
N MET A 11 8.70 -14.37 -6.24
CA MET A 11 9.03 -13.11 -6.92
C MET A 11 7.89 -12.11 -6.76
N LEU A 12 8.21 -10.81 -6.82
CA LEU A 12 7.23 -9.73 -6.68
C LEU A 12 6.12 -9.81 -7.73
N SER A 13 6.47 -10.05 -8.99
CA SER A 13 5.50 -10.22 -10.09
C SER A 13 4.56 -11.40 -9.84
N ARG A 14 5.05 -12.47 -9.22
CA ARG A 14 4.23 -13.63 -8.86
C ARG A 14 3.26 -13.33 -7.73
N VAL A 15 3.68 -12.56 -6.73
CA VAL A 15 2.78 -12.11 -5.64
C VAL A 15 1.68 -11.22 -6.21
N TRP A 16 2.03 -10.30 -7.12
CA TRP A 16 1.07 -9.46 -7.83
C TRP A 16 0.06 -10.33 -8.60
N PHE A 17 0.55 -11.25 -9.42
CA PHE A 17 -0.30 -12.14 -10.21
C PHE A 17 -1.23 -12.97 -9.32
N GLU A 18 -0.69 -13.66 -8.31
CA GLU A 18 -1.48 -14.50 -7.40
C GLU A 18 -2.53 -13.66 -6.64
N TRP A 19 -2.20 -12.44 -6.22
CA TRP A 19 -3.14 -11.53 -5.55
C TRP A 19 -4.39 -11.23 -6.39
N PHE A 20 -4.20 -11.00 -7.69
CA PHE A 20 -5.28 -10.62 -8.59
C PHE A 20 -5.97 -11.81 -9.27
N THR A 21 -5.28 -12.91 -9.56
CA THR A 21 -5.86 -14.01 -10.35
C THR A 21 -6.26 -15.24 -9.55
N ALA A 22 -5.90 -15.35 -8.26
CA ALA A 22 -6.26 -16.52 -7.47
C ALA A 22 -7.78 -16.74 -7.42
N ASP A 23 -8.18 -18.00 -7.42
CA ASP A 23 -9.56 -18.45 -7.28
C ASP A 23 -9.65 -19.61 -6.26
N PRO A 24 -10.35 -19.44 -5.12
CA PRO A 24 -10.90 -18.17 -4.63
C PRO A 24 -9.79 -17.14 -4.41
N ARG A 25 -10.14 -15.86 -4.51
CA ARG A 25 -9.19 -14.74 -4.31
C ARG A 25 -8.42 -14.90 -3.01
N VAL A 26 -7.15 -14.49 -2.99
CA VAL A 26 -6.25 -14.73 -1.84
C VAL A 26 -6.85 -14.23 -0.52
N TYR A 27 -7.56 -13.10 -0.55
CA TYR A 27 -8.25 -12.53 0.61
C TYR A 27 -9.55 -13.22 1.01
N ALA A 28 -10.13 -14.03 0.13
CA ALA A 28 -11.33 -14.83 0.37
C ALA A 28 -10.99 -16.31 0.70
N SER A 29 -9.72 -16.69 0.62
CA SER A 29 -9.26 -18.05 0.82
C SER A 29 -8.92 -18.33 2.29
N ASN A 30 -9.66 -19.23 2.92
CA ASN A 30 -9.40 -19.70 4.29
C ASN A 30 -8.15 -20.61 4.40
N SER A 31 -7.59 -21.07 3.28
CA SER A 31 -6.43 -21.97 3.25
C SER A 31 -5.08 -21.24 3.31
N VAL A 32 -5.08 -19.92 3.12
CA VAL A 32 -3.86 -19.10 3.18
C VAL A 32 -3.58 -18.71 4.62
N LYS A 33 -2.36 -19.00 5.10
CA LYS A 33 -1.93 -18.59 6.44
C LYS A 33 -2.03 -17.08 6.59
N LYS A 34 -2.53 -16.62 7.74
CA LYS A 34 -2.70 -15.18 8.05
C LYS A 34 -1.43 -14.35 7.85
N THR A 35 -0.26 -14.92 8.19
CA THR A 35 1.05 -14.26 7.97
C THR A 35 1.37 -14.08 6.49
N THR A 36 1.17 -15.12 5.68
CA THR A 36 1.36 -15.06 4.22
C THR A 36 0.37 -14.09 3.57
N LEU A 37 -0.89 -14.09 3.99
CA LEU A 37 -1.88 -13.13 3.50
C LEU A 37 -1.47 -11.69 3.81
N TYR A 38 -0.99 -11.44 5.03
CA TYR A 38 -0.49 -10.13 5.44
C TYR A 38 0.71 -9.68 4.60
N GLU A 39 1.67 -10.57 4.35
CA GLU A 39 2.82 -10.30 3.49
C GLU A 39 2.40 -9.97 2.05
N MET A 40 1.59 -10.84 1.43
CA MET A 40 1.10 -10.63 0.06
C MET A 40 0.37 -9.30 -0.06
N ARG A 41 -0.55 -9.00 0.88
CA ARG A 41 -1.30 -7.74 0.88
C ARG A 41 -0.39 -6.52 0.92
N HIS A 42 0.63 -6.53 1.78
CA HIS A 42 1.52 -5.38 1.93
C HIS A 42 2.47 -5.23 0.75
N VAL A 43 3.01 -6.34 0.26
CA VAL A 43 3.85 -6.32 -0.94
C VAL A 43 3.06 -5.76 -2.11
N THR A 44 1.87 -6.29 -2.39
CA THR A 44 1.03 -5.80 -3.49
C THR A 44 0.68 -4.31 -3.33
N ALA A 45 0.33 -3.86 -2.12
CA ALA A 45 0.06 -2.44 -1.87
C ALA A 45 1.26 -1.54 -2.18
N TYR A 46 2.48 -1.95 -1.82
CA TYR A 46 3.68 -1.20 -2.20
C TYR A 46 3.95 -1.28 -3.71
N LEU A 47 3.71 -2.42 -4.35
CA LEU A 47 3.88 -2.57 -5.79
C LEU A 47 2.96 -1.63 -6.58
N MET A 48 1.73 -1.40 -6.11
CA MET A 48 0.82 -0.42 -6.71
C MET A 48 1.42 1.00 -6.74
N LEU A 49 2.20 1.39 -5.72
CA LEU A 49 2.87 2.71 -5.67
C LEU A 49 4.03 2.84 -6.69
N PHE A 50 4.50 1.73 -7.25
CA PHE A 50 5.51 1.71 -8.30
C PHE A 50 4.93 1.83 -9.70
N LEU A 51 3.62 2.07 -9.83
CA LEU A 51 2.97 2.44 -11.08
C LEU A 51 2.73 3.96 -11.10
N PRO A 52 3.60 4.75 -11.75
CA PRO A 52 3.52 6.20 -11.67
C PRO A 52 2.23 6.78 -12.28
N GLN A 53 1.64 6.11 -13.26
CA GLN A 53 0.35 6.47 -13.87
C GLN A 53 -0.83 5.67 -13.31
N GLY A 54 -0.59 4.80 -12.32
CA GLY A 54 -1.59 3.90 -11.80
C GLY A 54 -1.87 2.74 -12.75
N PHE A 55 -3.03 2.12 -12.55
CA PHE A 55 -3.49 1.02 -13.37
C PHE A 55 -5.01 0.88 -13.27
N ALA A 56 -5.60 0.31 -14.32
CA ALA A 56 -6.97 -0.16 -14.33
C ALA A 56 -6.93 -1.65 -14.68
N LEU A 57 -7.72 -2.45 -13.97
CA LEU A 57 -7.86 -3.87 -14.20
C LEU A 57 -9.34 -4.21 -14.20
N TYR A 58 -9.81 -4.79 -15.31
CA TYR A 58 -11.22 -5.15 -15.48
C TYR A 58 -11.36 -6.67 -15.42
N SER A 59 -11.95 -7.19 -14.34
CA SER A 59 -12.09 -8.65 -14.15
C SER A 59 -12.98 -9.33 -15.20
N THR A 60 -13.79 -8.56 -15.92
CA THR A 60 -14.64 -9.02 -17.03
C THR A 60 -13.92 -9.04 -18.37
N SER A 61 -12.72 -8.44 -18.47
CA SER A 61 -11.91 -8.46 -19.70
C SER A 61 -11.42 -9.87 -19.99
N ALA A 62 -11.54 -10.32 -21.24
CA ALA A 62 -10.93 -11.57 -21.68
C ALA A 62 -9.39 -11.53 -21.54
N ALA A 63 -8.80 -10.33 -21.63
CA ALA A 63 -7.36 -10.10 -21.46
C ALA A 63 -6.93 -9.90 -19.99
N TYR A 64 -7.85 -10.06 -19.02
CA TYR A 64 -7.58 -9.74 -17.60
C TYR A 64 -6.29 -10.37 -17.05
N LYS A 65 -6.08 -11.66 -17.31
CA LYS A 65 -4.89 -12.37 -16.79
C LYS A 65 -3.60 -11.87 -17.43
N ASP A 66 -3.64 -11.54 -18.72
CA ASP A 66 -2.49 -11.03 -19.46
C ASP A 66 -2.15 -9.61 -19.00
N GLU A 67 -3.16 -8.74 -18.83
CA GLU A 67 -3.01 -7.40 -18.26
C GLU A 67 -2.41 -7.45 -16.84
N VAL A 68 -2.90 -8.35 -15.98
CA VAL A 68 -2.35 -8.56 -14.63
C VAL A 68 -0.90 -9.01 -14.71
N PHE A 69 -0.56 -9.92 -15.63
CA PHE A 69 0.80 -10.42 -15.81
C PHE A 69 1.75 -9.29 -16.24
N THR A 70 1.41 -8.56 -17.30
CA THR A 70 2.22 -7.44 -17.81
C THR A 70 2.40 -6.34 -16.76
N LEU A 71 1.35 -5.99 -16.01
CA LEU A 71 1.47 -5.05 -14.89
C LEU A 71 2.34 -5.60 -13.75
N GLY A 72 2.29 -6.90 -13.49
CA GLY A 72 3.15 -7.58 -12.52
C GLY A 72 4.62 -7.50 -12.88
N GLU A 73 4.97 -7.64 -14.16
CA GLU A 73 6.35 -7.47 -14.64
C GLU A 73 6.78 -6.01 -14.51
N LYS A 74 5.97 -5.08 -15.01
CA LYS A 74 6.24 -3.64 -14.96
C LYS A 74 6.42 -3.11 -13.53
N THR A 75 5.57 -3.55 -12.59
CA THR A 75 5.71 -3.16 -11.17
C THR A 75 7.01 -3.68 -10.58
N GLN A 76 7.41 -4.92 -10.90
CA GLN A 76 8.67 -5.50 -10.43
C GLN A 76 9.88 -4.75 -11.01
N GLU A 77 9.87 -4.48 -12.30
CA GLU A 77 10.92 -3.69 -12.98
C GLU A 77 11.08 -2.30 -12.35
N ASN A 78 9.98 -1.62 -12.03
CA ASN A 78 10.01 -0.32 -11.37
C ASN A 78 10.46 -0.41 -9.90
N ALA A 79 10.14 -1.51 -9.21
CA ALA A 79 10.50 -1.72 -7.80
C ALA A 79 11.99 -2.01 -7.61
N LEU A 80 12.61 -2.77 -8.53
CA LEU A 80 13.99 -3.26 -8.36
C LEU A 80 15.04 -2.15 -8.22
N PRO A 81 15.07 -1.10 -9.06
CA PRO A 81 16.01 0.02 -8.88
C PRO A 81 15.84 0.71 -7.53
N ILE A 82 14.60 0.84 -7.06
CA ILE A 82 14.28 1.50 -5.78
C ILE A 82 14.75 0.64 -4.61
N LEU A 83 14.51 -0.68 -4.65
CA LEU A 83 15.03 -1.61 -3.66
C LEU A 83 16.56 -1.60 -3.63
N LYS A 84 17.20 -1.61 -4.81
CA LYS A 84 18.66 -1.57 -4.95
C LYS A 84 19.26 -0.30 -4.35
N ALA A 85 18.69 0.86 -4.64
CA ALA A 85 19.09 2.13 -4.07
C ALA A 85 18.93 2.20 -2.54
N ASN A 86 18.12 1.31 -1.95
CA ASN A 86 17.91 1.20 -0.51
C ASN A 86 18.59 -0.04 0.11
N GLY A 87 19.58 -0.60 -0.59
CA GLY A 87 20.46 -1.66 -0.08
C GLY A 87 19.89 -3.08 -0.19
N SER A 88 18.94 -3.33 -1.10
CA SER A 88 18.35 -4.64 -1.32
C SER A 88 18.28 -5.00 -2.80
N LEU A 89 18.89 -6.13 -3.18
CA LEU A 89 18.75 -6.71 -4.52
C LEU A 89 17.62 -7.77 -4.58
N ALA A 90 16.79 -7.86 -3.54
CA ALA A 90 15.90 -8.98 -3.37
C ALA A 90 14.65 -8.89 -4.25
N THR A 91 14.46 -9.90 -5.11
CA THR A 91 13.18 -10.20 -5.78
C THR A 91 12.22 -10.96 -4.87
N ALA A 92 12.73 -11.55 -3.79
CA ALA A 92 11.94 -12.29 -2.81
C ALA A 92 10.99 -11.36 -2.03
N ALA A 93 9.69 -11.68 -2.03
CA ALA A 93 8.64 -10.89 -1.42
C ALA A 93 8.90 -10.51 0.05
N GLY A 94 9.33 -11.46 0.88
CA GLY A 94 9.58 -11.21 2.31
C GLY A 94 10.74 -10.22 2.56
N THR A 95 11.84 -10.39 1.83
CA THR A 95 13.01 -9.50 1.93
C THR A 95 12.70 -8.12 1.38
N ALA A 96 12.03 -8.05 0.22
CA ALA A 96 11.56 -6.79 -0.35
C ALA A 96 10.65 -6.05 0.63
N LEU A 97 9.68 -6.74 1.25
CA LEU A 97 8.76 -6.15 2.24
C LEU A 97 9.51 -5.54 3.43
N LYS A 98 10.58 -6.17 3.92
CA LYS A 98 11.41 -5.63 4.99
C LYS A 98 12.04 -4.29 4.59
N THR A 99 12.60 -4.20 3.39
CA THR A 99 13.17 -2.95 2.85
C THR A 99 12.09 -1.89 2.64
N LEU A 100 10.95 -2.26 2.07
CA LEU A 100 9.82 -1.35 1.82
C LEU A 100 9.27 -0.75 3.12
N ARG A 101 9.18 -1.54 4.20
CA ARG A 101 8.80 -1.03 5.53
C ARG A 101 9.81 -0.03 6.08
N LYS A 102 11.11 -0.29 5.92
CA LYS A 102 12.16 0.65 6.33
C LYS A 102 12.02 1.97 5.58
N MET A 103 11.81 1.92 4.26
CA MET A 103 11.60 3.12 3.44
C MET A 103 10.38 3.91 3.86
N ARG A 104 9.26 3.24 4.17
CA ARG A 104 8.06 3.90 4.67
C ARG A 104 8.29 4.63 5.98
N LYS A 105 9.01 4.03 6.93
CA LYS A 105 9.36 4.71 8.20
C LYS A 105 10.23 5.95 7.99
N LEU A 106 10.97 6.01 6.88
CA LEU A 106 11.79 7.14 6.48
C LEU A 106 11.03 8.18 5.61
N GLY A 107 9.71 8.05 5.46
CA GLY A 107 8.88 9.00 4.69
C GLY A 107 9.07 8.94 3.17
N LYS A 108 9.84 7.96 2.64
CA LYS A 108 10.19 7.90 1.21
C LYS A 108 9.02 7.63 0.26
N PHE A 109 7.85 7.29 0.80
CA PHE A 109 6.63 7.05 0.03
C PHE A 109 5.57 8.12 0.22
N ASP A 110 5.79 9.15 1.05
CA ASP A 110 4.73 10.07 1.46
C ASP A 110 4.12 10.83 0.28
N GLN A 111 4.95 11.29 -0.66
CA GLN A 111 4.46 11.93 -1.88
C GLN A 111 3.64 10.97 -2.76
N LYS A 112 4.10 9.72 -2.92
CA LYS A 112 3.38 8.70 -3.72
C LYS A 112 2.07 8.29 -3.05
N ILE A 113 2.06 8.20 -1.72
CA ILE A 113 0.86 7.92 -0.92
C ILE A 113 -0.13 9.07 -1.08
N ALA A 114 0.32 10.33 -0.96
CA ALA A 114 -0.53 11.50 -1.14
C ALA A 114 -1.16 11.54 -2.54
N LEU A 115 -0.38 11.28 -3.58
CA LEU A 115 -0.87 11.16 -4.95
C LEU A 115 -1.90 10.03 -5.09
N PHE A 116 -1.60 8.85 -4.55
CA PHE A 116 -2.49 7.70 -4.58
C PHE A 116 -3.82 7.97 -3.84
N THR A 117 -3.78 8.68 -2.72
CA THR A 117 -5.00 9.09 -1.99
C THR A 117 -5.77 10.21 -2.68
N SER A 118 -5.11 11.02 -3.51
CA SER A 118 -5.76 12.07 -4.32
C SER A 118 -6.45 11.51 -5.56
N TRP A 119 -6.01 10.35 -6.07
CA TRP A 119 -6.71 9.63 -7.12
C TRP A 119 -8.03 9.11 -6.56
N LYS A 120 -9.15 9.62 -7.08
CA LYS A 120 -10.44 8.98 -6.87
C LYS A 120 -10.38 7.61 -7.56
N PRO A 121 -10.44 6.48 -6.84
CA PRO A 121 -10.35 5.19 -7.47
C PRO A 121 -11.59 4.97 -8.35
N VAL A 122 -11.43 4.98 -9.67
CA VAL A 122 -12.38 4.34 -10.59
C VAL A 122 -12.11 2.83 -10.56
N THR A 123 -12.35 2.24 -9.39
CA THR A 123 -12.52 0.79 -9.22
C THR A 123 -13.56 0.57 -8.13
N THR A 124 -14.72 1.22 -8.26
CA THR A 124 -15.92 0.84 -7.51
C THR A 124 -16.69 -0.18 -8.33
N SER A 125 -16.20 -1.40 -8.25
CA SER A 125 -17.03 -2.59 -8.29
C SER A 125 -16.28 -3.71 -7.57
N SER A 126 -16.50 -3.77 -6.25
CA SER A 126 -16.38 -4.98 -5.42
C SER A 126 -14.99 -5.46 -4.96
N ILE A 127 -14.07 -4.56 -4.58
CA ILE A 127 -13.14 -4.88 -3.48
C ILE A 127 -13.63 -4.08 -2.26
N GLN A 128 -14.73 -4.54 -1.65
CA GLN A 128 -15.12 -4.09 -0.32
C GLN A 128 -14.01 -4.50 0.65
N LEU A 129 -13.11 -3.57 0.94
CA LEU A 129 -12.26 -3.58 2.13
C LEU A 129 -13.12 -3.31 3.38
N HIS A 130 -14.28 -3.97 3.51
CA HIS A 130 -15.15 -3.82 4.66
C HIS A 130 -14.65 -4.73 5.79
N HIS A 131 -14.21 -4.09 6.87
CA HIS A 131 -14.00 -4.65 8.20
C HIS A 131 -13.05 -5.85 8.33
N GLN A 132 -11.80 -5.56 8.70
CA GLN A 132 -11.34 -5.89 10.05
C GLN A 132 -10.01 -5.19 10.35
N ARG A 133 -10.09 -4.18 11.23
CA ARG A 133 -9.02 -3.48 11.94
C ARG A 133 -7.75 -3.19 11.12
N CYS A 134 -7.68 -1.94 10.63
CA CYS A 134 -6.41 -1.24 10.51
C CYS A 134 -5.59 -1.45 11.81
N PRO A 135 -4.35 -1.94 11.77
CA PRO A 135 -3.43 -1.66 12.85
C PRO A 135 -3.28 -0.13 12.90
N SER A 136 -3.50 0.43 14.08
CA SER A 136 -3.66 1.85 14.42
C SER A 136 -2.48 2.78 14.08
N SER A 137 -1.62 2.42 13.13
CA SER A 137 -0.47 3.24 12.71
C SER A 137 -0.73 4.10 11.47
N PHE A 138 -1.99 4.17 11.01
CA PHE A 138 -2.44 5.04 9.92
C PHE A 138 -3.35 6.18 10.44
N ALA A 139 -3.20 6.60 11.69
CA ALA A 139 -3.69 7.89 12.14
C ALA A 139 -2.56 8.91 11.93
N ILE A 140 -2.56 9.58 10.78
CA ILE A 140 -1.88 10.87 10.67
C ILE A 140 -2.83 11.86 11.32
N VAL A 141 -2.36 12.45 12.43
CA VAL A 141 -2.95 13.61 13.09
C VAL A 141 -3.37 14.63 12.01
N SER A 142 -4.65 14.98 12.01
CA SER A 142 -5.15 16.09 11.19
C SER A 142 -4.36 17.36 11.53
N PRO A 143 -3.87 18.13 10.55
CA PRO A 143 -3.34 19.44 10.81
C PRO A 143 -4.48 20.34 11.32
N THR A 144 -4.33 20.85 12.54
CA THR A 144 -5.17 21.91 13.08
C THR A 144 -5.07 23.13 12.16
N THR A 145 -6.21 23.53 11.61
CA THR A 145 -6.38 24.80 10.89
C THR A 145 -6.16 26.00 11.83
N PRO A 146 -5.79 27.16 11.23
CA PRO A 146 -5.02 28.20 11.88
C PRO A 146 -5.83 29.15 12.74
N THR A 147 -5.12 29.74 13.71
CA THR A 147 -5.47 30.92 14.50
C THR A 147 -6.25 31.96 13.69
N THR A 148 -7.53 32.13 14.01
CA THR A 148 -8.24 33.38 13.75
C THR A 148 -8.04 34.26 14.98
N HIS A 149 -7.29 35.34 14.77
CA HIS A 149 -7.15 36.43 15.71
C HIS A 149 -8.53 37.05 15.98
N LYS A 150 -8.95 37.05 17.25
CA LYS A 150 -9.82 38.11 17.78
C LYS A 150 -9.04 38.86 18.83
N THR A 151 -8.59 40.04 18.41
CA THR A 151 -8.24 41.15 19.29
C THR A 151 -9.50 41.52 20.07
N GLU A 152 -9.50 41.26 21.37
CA GLU A 152 -10.24 42.09 22.33
C GLU A 152 -9.32 42.32 23.52
N ILE A 153 -8.71 43.51 23.49
CA ILE A 153 -8.08 44.14 24.63
C ILE A 153 -9.22 44.63 25.51
N SER A 154 -9.33 44.12 26.73
CA SER A 154 -9.78 44.94 27.86
C SER A 154 -9.10 44.48 29.13
N ASN A 155 -8.30 45.40 29.67
CA ASN A 155 -7.56 45.32 30.90
C ASN A 155 -8.47 45.07 32.10
N ASN A 156 -8.00 44.28 33.08
CA ASN A 156 -7.99 44.71 34.48
C ASN A 156 -6.90 43.96 35.26
N ARG A 157 -5.85 44.73 35.56
CA ARG A 157 -4.94 44.69 36.72
C ARG A 157 -5.73 44.55 38.03
N ASP A 158 -5.22 44.16 39.19
CA ASP A 158 -3.98 43.59 39.72
C ASP A 158 -4.36 43.23 41.18
N ASP A 159 -3.69 42.23 41.75
CA ASP A 159 -3.25 42.11 43.15
C ASP A 159 -4.15 42.57 44.33
N ASP A 160 -4.64 41.56 45.04
CA ASP A 160 -4.36 41.27 46.45
C ASP A 160 -3.57 42.35 47.25
N ARG A 161 -4.25 43.11 48.14
CA ARG A 161 -3.68 43.50 49.45
C ARG A 161 -4.69 44.06 50.46
N SER A 162 -4.67 43.40 51.62
CA SER A 162 -5.00 43.84 53.00
C SER A 162 -6.38 43.55 53.56
#